data_AF-A0A2Y9C6K7-F1
#
_entry.id   AF-A0A2Y9C6K7-F1
#
_cell.length_a   1.000
_cell.length_b   1.000
_cell.length_c   1.000
_cell.angle_alpha   90.00
_cell.angle_beta   90.00
_cell.angle_gamma   90.00
#
_symmetry.space_group_name_H-M   'P 1'
#
loop_
_entity.id
_entity.type
_entity.pdbx_description
1 polymer ?
#
loop_
_entity_poly.entity_id
_entity_poly.type
_entity_poly.pdbx_seq_one_letter_code
_entity_poly.pdbx_strand_id
1 'polypeptide(L)'
;MISGIGVYAAIHPNPSEVSVSKLWHGPYTVQGDPHVNDKSRTSFNCQITSVFKHPKKKDLYIALGDRWLPDLAKEEGEDFYSGAAYARVHKKFQEIFDPEIEFVFTEEDAKAMRINSSLSDYVWFPIRFDGERAYIEWRDEWTLEEFE
;
A
#
# COMPACT_ATOMS: atom_id res chain seq x y z
N MET A 1 -6.25 -6.11 14.43
CA MET A 1 -6.08 -6.80 13.14
C MET A 1 -6.38 -5.79 12.05
N ILE A 2 -5.49 -5.67 11.07
CA ILE A 2 -5.69 -4.83 9.90
C ILE A 2 -6.53 -5.66 8.92
N SER A 3 -7.81 -5.32 8.75
CA SER A 3 -8.69 -5.92 7.74
C SER A 3 -8.98 -4.87 6.68
N GLY A 4 -8.53 -5.08 5.44
CA GLY A 4 -8.79 -4.17 4.32
C GLY A 4 -10.18 -4.38 3.73
N ILE A 5 -10.92 -3.28 3.52
CA ILE A 5 -12.17 -3.22 2.78
C ILE A 5 -11.90 -2.59 1.40
N GLY A 6 -12.28 -3.31 0.34
CA GLY A 6 -12.65 -2.75 -0.98
C GLY A 6 -11.70 -1.75 -1.64
N VAL A 7 -10.49 -2.18 -1.98
CA VAL A 7 -9.63 -1.45 -2.93
C VAL A 7 -9.44 -2.32 -4.16
N TYR A 8 -9.83 -1.81 -5.33
CA TYR A 8 -9.56 -2.43 -6.63
C TYR A 8 -8.05 -2.36 -6.88
N ALA A 9 -7.32 -3.37 -6.41
CA ALA A 9 -5.87 -3.44 -6.51
C ALA A 9 -5.50 -4.77 -7.16
N ALA A 10 -4.94 -4.69 -8.37
CA ALA A 10 -4.12 -5.76 -8.90
C ALA A 10 -2.70 -5.59 -8.33
N ILE A 11 -1.67 -5.89 -9.11
CA ILE A 11 -0.27 -5.60 -8.77
C ILE A 11 0.08 -4.10 -8.60
N HIS A 12 -0.74 -3.17 -9.12
CA HIS A 12 -0.48 -1.74 -9.00
C HIS A 12 -0.77 -1.30 -7.57
N PRO A 13 0.17 -0.59 -6.92
CA PRO A 13 -0.03 -0.18 -5.54
C PRO A 13 -1.13 0.88 -5.39
N ASN A 14 -1.67 0.98 -4.17
CA ASN A 14 -2.82 1.80 -3.81
C ASN A 14 -2.71 2.25 -2.35
N PRO A 15 -3.56 3.18 -1.87
CA PRO A 15 -3.62 3.53 -0.46
C PRO A 15 -3.99 2.32 0.37
N SER A 16 -3.25 2.14 1.46
CA SER A 16 -3.59 1.15 2.49
C SER A 16 -4.69 1.71 3.40
N GLU A 17 -5.33 0.82 4.14
CA GLU A 17 -6.27 1.20 5.20
C GLU A 17 -5.93 0.41 6.47
N VAL A 18 -5.98 1.09 7.62
CA VAL A 18 -5.87 0.45 8.92
C VAL A 18 -7.17 0.55 9.70
N SER A 19 -7.54 -0.53 10.40
CA SER A 19 -8.75 -0.63 11.21
C SER A 19 -8.42 -1.24 12.58
N VAL A 20 -9.12 -0.80 13.62
CA VAL A 20 -8.90 -1.24 15.01
C VAL A 20 -10.17 -1.77 15.64
N SER A 21 -10.03 -2.74 16.53
CA SER A 21 -11.12 -3.32 17.32
C SER A 21 -10.58 -3.92 18.61
N LYS A 22 -11.39 -3.87 19.68
CA LYS A 22 -11.09 -4.56 20.94
C LYS A 22 -11.33 -6.07 20.89
N LEU A 23 -12.07 -6.54 19.88
CA LEU A 23 -12.49 -7.93 19.72
C LEU A 23 -12.19 -8.41 18.28
N TRP A 24 -11.84 -9.68 18.13
CA TRP A 24 -11.51 -10.27 16.82
C TRP A 24 -12.63 -10.15 15.78
N HIS A 25 -13.88 -10.34 16.20
CA HIS A 25 -15.07 -10.23 15.35
C HIS A 25 -15.61 -8.80 15.19
N GLY A 26 -14.89 -7.78 15.66
CA GLY A 26 -15.35 -6.38 15.60
C GLY A 26 -16.26 -5.97 16.78
N PRO A 27 -16.93 -4.82 16.67
CA PRO A 27 -16.94 -3.91 15.51
C PRO A 27 -15.56 -3.27 15.26
N TYR A 28 -15.23 -3.09 13.98
CA TYR A 28 -13.99 -2.43 13.55
C TYR A 28 -14.23 -0.94 13.32
N THR A 29 -13.28 -0.11 13.77
CA THR A 29 -13.24 1.33 13.49
C THR A 29 -12.11 1.61 12.51
N VAL A 30 -12.45 2.12 11.33
CA VAL A 30 -11.49 2.56 10.32
C VAL A 30 -10.69 3.75 10.84
N GLN A 31 -9.36 3.71 10.70
CA GLN A 31 -8.44 4.79 11.07
C GLN A 31 -7.89 5.54 9.85
N GLY A 32 -8.14 5.04 8.64
CA GLY A 32 -7.67 5.60 7.37
C GLY A 32 -6.30 5.07 6.94
N ASP A 33 -5.63 5.83 6.07
CA ASP A 33 -4.33 5.46 5.53
C ASP A 33 -3.22 5.59 6.59
N PRO A 34 -2.46 4.52 6.89
CA PRO A 34 -1.34 4.59 7.82
C PRO A 34 -0.10 5.28 7.23
N HIS A 35 0.06 5.40 5.90
CA HIS A 35 1.27 5.94 5.27
C HIS A 35 1.28 7.47 5.30
N VAL A 36 1.97 8.06 6.26
CA VAL A 36 1.95 9.51 6.43
C VAL A 36 2.80 10.19 5.36
N ASN A 37 2.28 11.29 4.81
CA ASN A 37 2.93 12.08 3.75
C ASN A 37 3.14 11.33 2.41
N ASP A 38 2.54 10.16 2.21
CA ASP A 38 2.56 9.49 0.90
C ASP A 38 1.62 10.19 -0.11
N LYS A 39 2.12 11.23 -0.77
CA LYS A 39 1.37 11.95 -1.81
C LYS A 39 1.12 11.10 -3.05
N SER A 40 1.90 10.05 -3.27
CA SER A 40 1.72 9.16 -4.42
C SER A 40 0.44 8.33 -4.31
N ARG A 41 -0.10 8.15 -3.09
CA ARG A 41 -1.26 7.30 -2.81
C ARG A 41 -0.98 5.85 -3.21
N THR A 42 0.24 5.37 -2.97
CA THR A 42 0.69 4.03 -3.36
C THR A 42 1.26 3.22 -2.20
N SER A 43 1.00 3.63 -0.95
CA SER A 43 1.63 3.03 0.23
C SER A 43 3.16 2.96 0.11
N PHE A 44 3.76 4.05 -0.39
CA PHE A 44 5.19 4.11 -0.76
C PHE A 44 5.63 3.05 -1.79
N ASN A 45 4.88 2.92 -2.88
CA ASN A 45 5.10 1.93 -3.94
C ASN A 45 5.16 0.49 -3.41
N CYS A 46 4.21 0.08 -2.57
CA CYS A 46 4.11 -1.30 -2.11
C CYS A 46 2.67 -1.72 -1.77
N GLN A 47 2.49 -3.01 -1.50
CA GLN A 47 1.27 -3.56 -0.89
C GLN A 47 1.64 -4.35 0.36
N ILE A 48 1.03 -4.02 1.51
CA ILE A 48 1.34 -4.68 2.79
C ILE A 48 0.88 -6.15 2.76
N THR A 49 1.82 -7.06 3.01
CA THR A 49 1.62 -8.51 2.91
C THR A 49 1.59 -9.19 4.28
N SER A 50 2.33 -8.64 5.26
CA SER A 50 2.38 -9.20 6.62
C SER A 50 2.80 -8.16 7.65
N VAL A 51 2.45 -8.39 8.91
CA VAL A 51 2.92 -7.62 10.06
C VAL A 51 3.34 -8.58 11.17
N PHE A 52 4.54 -8.39 11.70
CA PHE A 52 5.06 -9.20 12.81
C PHE A 52 5.68 -8.34 13.90
N LYS A 53 5.62 -8.82 15.14
CA LYS A 53 6.25 -8.16 16.29
C LYS A 53 7.69 -8.63 16.41
N HIS A 54 8.62 -7.70 16.60
CA HIS A 54 10.01 -8.07 16.89
C HIS A 54 10.10 -8.71 18.29
N PRO A 55 10.77 -9.87 18.46
CA PRO A 55 10.68 -10.65 19.69
C PRO A 55 11.43 -10.05 20.88
N LYS A 56 12.39 -9.14 20.63
CA LYS A 56 13.27 -8.56 21.66
C LYS A 56 13.16 -7.04 21.79
N LYS A 57 12.30 -6.41 20.99
CA LYS A 57 12.14 -4.95 20.97
C LYS A 57 10.74 -4.61 21.44
N LYS A 58 10.64 -3.67 22.36
CA LYS A 58 9.39 -3.22 22.94
C LYS A 58 8.61 -2.46 21.88
N ASP A 59 7.35 -2.87 21.70
CA ASP A 59 6.37 -2.23 20.81
C ASP A 59 6.84 -1.97 19.35
N LEU A 60 7.85 -2.71 18.89
CA LEU A 60 8.27 -2.71 17.49
C LEU A 60 7.49 -3.77 16.71
N TYR A 61 6.61 -3.29 15.85
CA TYR A 61 5.96 -4.08 14.82
C TYR A 61 6.53 -3.68 13.46
N ILE A 62 6.75 -4.68 12.60
CA ILE A 62 7.34 -4.47 11.28
C ILE A 62 6.32 -4.93 10.25
N ALA A 63 5.94 -4.01 9.35
CA ALA A 63 5.15 -4.33 8.18
C ALA A 63 6.09 -4.74 7.03
N LEU A 64 5.81 -5.88 6.42
CA LEU A 64 6.40 -6.30 5.16
C LEU A 64 5.47 -5.89 4.02
N GLY A 65 6.02 -5.23 3.01
CA GLY A 65 5.31 -4.88 1.79
C GLY A 65 5.98 -5.47 0.56
N ASP A 66 5.16 -5.97 -0.36
CA ASP A 66 5.59 -6.41 -1.69
C ASP A 66 5.62 -5.20 -2.64
N ARG A 67 6.77 -4.95 -3.28
CA ARG A 67 6.94 -3.94 -4.33
C ARG A 67 6.90 -4.64 -5.69
N TRP A 68 5.69 -4.84 -6.19
CA TRP A 68 5.47 -5.55 -7.46
C TRP A 68 6.07 -4.82 -8.67
N LEU A 69 6.01 -3.49 -8.68
CA LEU A 69 6.49 -2.61 -9.74
C LEU A 69 7.63 -1.71 -9.23
N PRO A 70 8.88 -2.19 -9.15
CA PRO A 70 9.98 -1.43 -8.57
C PRO A 70 10.30 -0.13 -9.33
N ASP A 71 10.15 -0.14 -10.65
CA ASP A 71 10.45 1.01 -11.52
C ASP A 71 9.27 2.00 -11.67
N LEU A 72 8.12 1.76 -11.03
CA LEU A 72 6.90 2.58 -11.23
C LEU A 72 7.15 4.08 -11.03
N ALA A 73 7.86 4.46 -9.96
CA ALA A 73 8.16 5.86 -9.68
C ALA A 73 9.04 6.51 -10.76
N LYS A 74 9.94 5.72 -11.35
CA LYS A 74 10.82 6.17 -12.44
C LYS A 74 10.06 6.28 -13.77
N GLU A 75 9.16 5.33 -14.04
CA GLU A 75 8.36 5.30 -15.27
C GLU A 75 7.33 6.43 -15.32
N GLU A 76 6.65 6.70 -14.21
CA GLU A 76 5.60 7.72 -14.10
C GLU A 76 6.14 9.12 -13.74
N GLY A 77 7.37 9.23 -13.23
CA GLY A 77 8.01 10.51 -12.91
C GLY A 77 7.21 11.36 -11.91
N GLU A 78 7.01 12.65 -12.22
CA GLU A 78 6.27 13.58 -11.36
C GLU A 78 4.82 13.16 -11.10
N ASP A 79 4.22 12.41 -12.03
CA ASP A 79 2.86 11.90 -11.87
C ASP A 79 2.77 10.83 -10.77
N PHE A 80 3.86 10.11 -10.51
CA PHE A 80 3.95 9.21 -9.36
C PHE A 80 3.86 10.02 -8.07
N TYR A 81 4.75 10.99 -7.88
CA TYR A 81 4.87 11.73 -6.62
C TYR A 81 3.68 12.64 -6.32
N SER A 82 2.99 13.13 -7.36
CA SER A 82 1.76 13.91 -7.22
C SER A 82 0.50 13.07 -6.98
N GLY A 83 0.58 11.74 -7.16
CA GLY A 83 -0.56 10.83 -7.09
C GLY A 83 -1.45 10.85 -8.34
N ALA A 84 -1.06 11.58 -9.39
CA ALA A 84 -1.79 11.63 -10.66
C ALA A 84 -1.78 10.27 -11.37
N ALA A 85 -0.66 9.55 -11.33
CA ALA A 85 -0.53 8.20 -11.87
C ALA A 85 -1.52 7.23 -11.19
N TYR A 86 -1.56 7.23 -9.86
CA TYR A 86 -2.55 6.46 -9.10
C TYR A 86 -3.99 6.86 -9.48
N ALA A 87 -4.30 8.15 -9.57
CA ALA A 87 -5.65 8.61 -9.91
C ALA A 87 -6.12 8.11 -11.28
N ARG A 88 -5.22 8.11 -12.29
CA ARG A 88 -5.51 7.54 -13.62
C ARG A 88 -5.82 6.05 -13.54
N VAL A 89 -4.95 5.28 -12.90
CA VAL A 89 -5.08 3.82 -12.79
C VAL A 89 -6.31 3.44 -11.97
N HIS A 90 -6.56 4.14 -10.86
CA HIS A 90 -7.73 3.93 -10.00
C HIS A 90 -9.04 4.16 -10.76
N LYS A 91 -9.14 5.24 -11.53
CA LYS A 91 -10.31 5.53 -12.37
C LYS A 91 -10.59 4.39 -13.36
N LYS A 92 -9.54 3.91 -14.03
CA LYS A 92 -9.65 2.80 -14.98
C LYS A 92 -10.11 1.51 -14.30
N PHE A 93 -9.59 1.19 -13.12
CA PHE A 93 -10.07 0.05 -12.35
C PHE A 93 -11.53 0.19 -11.94
N GLN A 94 -11.99 1.39 -11.56
CA GLN A 94 -13.41 1.61 -11.29
C GLN A 94 -14.27 1.32 -12.53
N GLU A 95 -13.87 1.82 -13.69
CA GLU A 95 -14.58 1.56 -14.96
C GLU A 95 -14.59 0.07 -15.33
N ILE A 96 -13.51 -0.66 -15.09
CA ILE A 96 -13.42 -2.11 -15.35
C ILE A 96 -14.39 -2.91 -14.47
N PHE A 97 -14.58 -2.51 -13.21
CA PHE A 97 -15.39 -3.23 -12.24
C PHE A 97 -16.81 -2.69 -12.07
N ASP A 98 -17.17 -1.65 -12.81
CA ASP A 98 -18.54 -1.12 -12.84
C ASP A 98 -19.38 -1.92 -13.84
N PRO A 99 -20.44 -2.62 -13.40
CA PRO A 99 -21.28 -3.42 -14.29
C PRO A 99 -22.09 -2.59 -15.29
N GLU A 100 -22.26 -1.29 -15.07
CA GLU A 100 -23.00 -0.38 -15.94
C GLU A 100 -22.13 0.20 -17.08
N ILE A 101 -20.81 -0.02 -17.03
CA ILE A 101 -19.85 0.50 -18.00
C ILE A 101 -19.38 -0.63 -18.92
N GLU A 102 -19.61 -0.48 -20.22
CA GLU A 102 -19.03 -1.39 -21.22
C GLU A 102 -17.54 -1.06 -21.40
N PHE A 103 -16.69 -1.72 -20.61
CA PHE A 103 -15.24 -1.55 -20.73
C PHE A 103 -14.67 -2.33 -21.92
N VAL A 104 -14.06 -1.63 -22.87
CA VAL A 104 -13.36 -2.24 -24.00
C VAL A 104 -11.88 -2.37 -23.68
N PHE A 105 -11.41 -3.61 -23.53
CA PHE A 105 -10.01 -3.89 -23.27
C PHE A 105 -9.13 -3.66 -24.51
N THR A 106 -8.23 -2.68 -24.43
CA THR A 106 -7.37 -2.27 -25.55
C THR A 106 -6.01 -2.99 -25.54
N GLU A 107 -5.26 -2.92 -26.65
CA GLU A 107 -3.88 -3.41 -26.69
C GLU A 107 -2.94 -2.64 -25.74
N GLU A 108 -3.23 -1.37 -25.49
CA GLU A 108 -2.48 -0.56 -24.53
C GLU A 108 -2.70 -1.07 -23.11
N ASP A 109 -3.94 -1.43 -22.77
CA ASP A 109 -4.27 -2.07 -21.49
C ASP A 109 -3.55 -3.40 -21.33
N ALA A 110 -3.53 -4.21 -22.39
CA ALA A 110 -2.81 -5.48 -22.42
C ALA A 110 -1.31 -5.28 -22.16
N LYS A 111 -0.70 -4.24 -22.74
CA LYS A 111 0.72 -3.91 -22.51
C LYS A 111 0.96 -3.39 -21.09
N ALA A 112 0.10 -2.52 -20.57
CA ALA A 112 0.18 -2.02 -19.20
C ALA A 112 0.01 -3.13 -18.15
N MET A 113 -0.70 -4.21 -18.48
CA MET A 113 -0.84 -5.40 -17.65
C MET A 113 0.32 -6.41 -17.81
N ARG A 114 1.31 -6.17 -18.67
CA ARG A 114 2.49 -7.05 -18.78
C ARG A 114 3.51 -6.75 -17.71
N ILE A 115 3.46 -7.55 -16.66
CA ILE A 115 4.26 -7.34 -15.45
C ILE A 115 5.28 -8.45 -15.35
N ASN A 116 6.52 -8.06 -15.08
CA ASN A 116 7.58 -9.01 -14.76
C ASN A 116 7.75 -9.11 -13.25
N SER A 117 6.97 -9.98 -12.61
CA SER A 117 7.03 -10.18 -11.15
C SER A 117 8.34 -10.79 -10.66
N SER A 118 9.23 -11.24 -11.55
CA SER A 118 10.58 -11.68 -11.15
C SER A 118 11.50 -10.51 -10.75
N LEU A 119 11.12 -9.28 -11.07
CA LEU A 119 11.81 -8.06 -10.65
C LEU A 119 11.28 -7.49 -9.34
N SER A 120 10.22 -8.06 -8.78
CA SER A 120 9.60 -7.53 -7.57
C SER A 120 10.58 -7.55 -6.39
N ASP A 121 10.43 -6.54 -5.54
CA ASP A 121 11.28 -6.31 -4.37
C ASP A 121 10.42 -6.23 -3.11
N TYR A 122 11.05 -6.01 -1.96
CA TYR A 122 10.39 -5.91 -0.67
C TYR A 122 10.73 -4.60 0.02
N VAL A 123 9.79 -4.11 0.82
CA VAL A 123 10.02 -2.98 1.72
C VAL A 123 9.58 -3.34 3.13
N TRP A 124 10.34 -2.89 4.10
CA TRP A 124 10.14 -3.20 5.52
C TRP A 124 9.95 -1.91 6.29
N PHE A 125 8.79 -1.74 6.91
CA PHE A 125 8.46 -0.54 7.65
C PHE A 125 8.35 -0.80 9.15
N PRO A 126 9.06 -0.05 10.00
CA PRO A 126 8.75 -0.02 11.41
C PRO A 126 7.42 0.74 11.60
N ILE A 127 6.43 0.07 12.17
CA ILE A 127 5.15 0.67 12.52
C ILE A 127 5.31 1.46 13.82
N ARG A 128 4.81 2.69 13.83
CA ARG A 128 4.77 3.58 14.99
C ARG A 128 3.32 3.76 15.45
N PHE A 129 3.15 4.14 16.71
CA PHE A 129 1.83 4.29 17.33
C PHE A 129 1.70 5.65 18.01
N ASP A 130 0.57 6.32 17.75
CA ASP A 130 0.11 7.49 18.50
C ASP A 130 -1.26 7.14 19.12
N GLY A 131 -1.26 6.82 20.42
CA GLY A 131 -2.41 6.22 21.09
C GLY A 131 -2.82 4.89 20.42
N GLU A 132 -4.05 4.83 19.92
CA GLU A 132 -4.58 3.67 19.19
C GLU A 132 -4.29 3.70 17.68
N ARG A 133 -3.70 4.80 17.16
CA ARG A 133 -3.44 4.98 15.73
C ARG A 133 -2.08 4.44 15.35
N ALA A 134 -2.07 3.45 14.46
CA ALA A 134 -0.85 3.00 13.78
C ALA A 134 -0.53 3.92 12.59
N TYR A 135 0.75 4.24 12.41
CA TYR A 135 1.23 5.01 11.26
C TYR A 135 2.60 4.53 10.79
N ILE A 136 2.90 4.79 9.52
CA ILE A 136 4.12 4.39 8.82
C ILE A 136 4.72 5.63 8.16
N GLU A 137 5.97 5.93 8.51
CA GLU A 137 6.77 6.98 7.91
C GLU A 137 7.78 6.37 6.94
N TRP A 138 7.95 6.98 5.76
CA TRP A 138 9.02 6.58 4.86
C TRP A 138 10.39 6.88 5.49
N ARG A 139 11.29 5.93 5.39
CA ARG A 139 12.70 6.09 5.72
C ARG A 139 13.55 5.36 4.69
N ASP A 140 14.58 6.03 4.19
CA ASP A 140 15.54 5.41 3.25
C ASP A 140 16.28 4.24 3.91
N GLU A 141 16.57 4.39 5.21
CA GLU A 141 17.16 3.36 6.06
C GLU A 141 16.74 3.51 7.53
N TRP A 142 16.75 2.40 8.25
CA TRP A 142 16.48 2.34 9.69
C TRP A 142 17.18 1.12 10.31
N THR A 143 17.47 1.18 11.60
CA THR A 143 18.09 0.07 12.33
C THR A 143 17.32 -0.30 13.60
N LEU A 144 17.61 -1.48 14.17
CA LEU A 144 16.95 -1.97 15.38
C LEU A 144 17.35 -1.20 16.64
N GLU A 145 18.51 -0.55 16.64
CA GLU A 145 19.04 0.23 17.77
C GLU A 145 18.22 1.49 18.05
N GLU A 146 17.45 1.95 17.07
CA GLU A 146 16.55 3.09 17.20
C GLU A 146 15.28 2.79 18.03
N PHE A 147 15.07 1.51 18.36
CA PHE A 147 13.92 1.01 19.09
C PHE A 147 14.37 0.38 20.41
N GLU A 148 13.59 0.58 21.48
CA GLU A 148 13.86 0.03 22.81
C GLU A 148 13.81 -1.50 22.84
#